data_AF-A0A0K2WMM3-F1
#
_entry.id   AF-A0A0K2WMM3-F1
#
_cell.length_a   1.000
_cell.length_b   1.000
_cell.length_c   1.000
_cell.angle_alpha   90.00
_cell.angle_beta   90.00
_cell.angle_gamma   90.00
#
_symmetry.space_group_name_H-M   'P 1'
#
loop_
_entity.id
_entity.type
_entity.pdbx_description
1 polymer ?
#
loop_
_entity_poly.entity_id
_entity_poly.type
_entity_poly.pdbx_seq_one_letter_code
_entity_poly.pdbx_strand_id
1 'polypeptide(L)' 'HTLVWHSQCAQWMFEDENGGEVSPEVLKQRMRNHILTVVGRYKGRVKGWDVVNE' A
#
# COMPACT_ATOMS: atom_id res chain seq x y z
N HIS A 1 -5.60 -7.80 7.85
CA HIS A 1 -6.26 -6.50 7.98
C HIS A 1 -5.25 -5.37 8.09
N THR A 2 -5.12 -4.46 7.12
CA THR A 2 -5.42 -4.62 5.69
C THR A 2 -4.23 -4.07 4.90
N LEU A 3 -4.04 -4.51 3.65
CA LEU A 3 -2.92 -4.05 2.82
C LEU A 3 -3.26 -2.77 2.05
N VAL A 4 -4.51 -2.61 1.62
CA VAL A 4 -4.98 -1.43 0.90
C VAL A 4 -6.31 -1.00 1.51
N TRP A 5 -6.38 0.24 1.94
CA TRP A 5 -7.59 0.89 2.46
C TRP A 5 -7.45 2.39 2.29
N HIS A 6 -8.56 3.06 1.97
CA HIS A 6 -8.59 4.52 1.84
C HIS A 6 -8.39 5.21 3.20
N SER A 7 -8.80 4.56 4.30
CA SER A 7 -8.59 5.07 5.66
C SER A 7 -7.23 4.66 6.22
N GLN A 8 -6.67 5.52 7.07
CA GLN A 8 -5.38 5.28 7.75
C GLN A 8 -4.19 5.01 6.81
N CYS A 9 -4.29 5.46 5.55
CA CYS A 9 -3.17 5.49 4.63
C CYS A 9 -2.41 6.82 4.78
N ALA A 10 -1.08 6.76 4.73
CA ALA A 10 -0.27 7.97 4.81
C ALA A 10 -0.32 8.76 3.50
N GLN A 11 -0.47 10.10 3.58
CA GLN A 11 -0.62 11.00 2.44
C GLN A 11 0.47 10.84 1.37
N TRP A 12 1.71 10.56 1.79
CA TRP A 12 2.83 10.34 0.87
C TRP A 12 2.56 9.24 -0.18
N MET A 13 1.62 8.32 0.06
CA MET A 13 1.27 7.28 -0.91
C MET A 13 0.65 7.87 -2.18
N PHE A 14 -0.09 8.96 -2.05
CA PHE A 14 -0.83 9.64 -3.11
C PHE A 14 -0.16 10.92 -3.60
N GLU A 15 0.69 11.52 -2.77
CA GLU A 15 1.29 12.81 -3.05
C GLU A 15 2.75 12.69 -3.56
N ASP A 16 3.16 13.64 -4.38
CA ASP A 16 4.54 13.89 -4.78
C ASP A 16 5.24 14.84 -3.79
N GLU A 17 6.51 15.16 -4.05
CA GLU A 17 7.31 16.03 -3.19
C GLU A 17 6.82 17.50 -3.13
N ASN A 18 5.95 17.89 -4.07
CA ASN A 18 5.36 19.22 -4.15
C ASN A 18 3.91 19.24 -3.62
N GLY A 19 3.39 18.12 -3.11
CA GLY A 19 2.02 17.98 -2.62
C GLY A 19 0.95 17.77 -3.71
N GLY A 20 1.36 17.50 -4.95
CA GLY A 20 0.47 17.13 -6.05
C GLY A 20 0.16 15.63 -6.08
N GLU A 21 -0.91 15.23 -6.78
CA GLU A 21 -1.22 13.80 -6.96
C GLU A 21 -0.20 13.11 -7.88
N VAL A 22 0.22 11.91 -7.49
CA VAL A 22 1.09 11.09 -8.34
C VAL A 22 0.34 10.42 -9.48
N SER A 23 1.08 10.05 -10.53
CA SER A 23 0.51 9.30 -11.65
C SER A 23 0.00 7.91 -11.21
N PRO A 24 -0.97 7.33 -11.95
CA PRO A 24 -1.44 5.97 -11.70
C PRO A 24 -0.32 4.91 -11.68
N GLU A 25 0.74 5.10 -12.48
CA GLU A 25 1.89 4.20 -12.56
C GLU A 25 2.71 4.25 -11.27
N VAL A 26 2.95 5.45 -10.74
CA VAL A 26 3.67 5.65 -9.47
C VAL A 26 2.87 5.04 -8.32
N LEU A 27 1.57 5.28 -8.26
CA LEU A 27 0.70 4.71 -7.21
C LEU A 27 0.70 3.17 -7.27
N LYS A 28 0.57 2.58 -8.47
CA LYS A 28 0.66 1.12 -8.66
C LYS A 28 2.00 0.56 -8.20
N GLN A 29 3.11 1.25 -8.49
CA GLN A 29 4.44 0.83 -8.05
C GLN A 29 4.58 0.91 -6.53
N ARG A 30 4.09 1.98 -5.89
CA ARG A 30 4.07 2.15 -4.43
C ARG A 30 3.25 1.04 -3.76
N MET A 31 2.05 0.74 -4.27
CA MET A 31 1.21 -0.36 -3.79
C MET A 31 1.93 -1.71 -3.91
N ARG A 32 2.53 -2.00 -5.07
CA ARG A 32 3.29 -3.25 -5.29
C ARG A 32 4.42 -3.39 -4.27
N ASN A 33 5.20 -2.33 -4.07
CA ASN A 33 6.29 -2.32 -3.11
C ASN A 33 5.76 -2.55 -1.69
N HIS A 34 4.72 -1.84 -1.27
CA HIS A 34 4.09 -2.01 0.04
C HIS A 34 3.64 -3.45 0.30
N ILE A 35 2.87 -4.03 -0.63
CA ILE A 35 2.37 -5.41 -0.53
C ILE A 35 3.53 -6.40 -0.41
N LEU A 36 4.53 -6.30 -1.29
CA LEU A 36 5.67 -7.22 -1.28
C LEU A 36 6.51 -7.11 0.00
N THR A 37 6.74 -5.89 0.49
CA THR A 37 7.47 -5.65 1.73
C THR A 37 6.73 -6.24 2.93
N VAL A 38 5.44 -5.94 3.08
CA VAL A 38 4.65 -6.39 4.25
C VAL A 38 4.41 -7.89 4.21
N VAL A 39 3.87 -8.42 3.10
CA VAL A 39 3.56 -9.85 2.97
C VAL A 39 4.85 -10.67 2.98
N GLY A 40 5.92 -10.19 2.34
CA GLY A 40 7.23 -10.84 2.36
C GLY A 40 7.80 -10.96 3.78
N ARG A 41 7.76 -9.87 4.56
CA ARG A 41 8.24 -9.85 5.95
C ARG A 41 7.51 -10.87 6.84
N TYR A 42 6.21 -11.07 6.62
CA TYR A 42 5.37 -11.95 7.43
C TYR A 42 5.03 -13.29 6.77
N LYS A 43 5.76 -13.67 5.71
CA LYS A 43 5.57 -14.92 4.99
C LYS A 43 5.62 -16.12 5.96
N GLY A 44 4.59 -16.97 5.90
CA GLY A 44 4.45 -18.15 6.77
C GLY A 44 4.03 -17.87 8.21
N ARG A 45 3.89 -16.60 8.61
CA ARG A 45 3.51 -16.21 9.98
C ARG A 45 2.06 -15.75 10.09
N VAL A 46 1.57 -15.04 9.07
CA VAL A 46 0.17 -14.60 8.98
C VAL A 46 -0.61 -15.57 8.10
N LYS A 47 -1.71 -16.11 8.65
CA LYS A 47 -2.51 -17.16 7.99
C LYS A 47 -3.56 -16.62 7.00
N GLY A 48 -3.90 -15.33 7.08
CA GLY A 48 -4.88 -14.70 6.20
C GLY A 48 -4.71 -13.17 6.18
N TRP A 49 -5.02 -12.58 5.03
CA TRP A 49 -4.91 -11.14 4.78
C TRP A 49 -6.18 -10.62 4.14
N ASP A 50 -6.72 -9.53 4.68
CA ASP A 50 -7.60 -8.63 3.93
C ASP A 50 -6.69 -7.83 3.00
N VAL A 51 -6.74 -8.16 1.71
CA VAL A 51 -5.87 -7.57 0.69
C VAL A 51 -6.34 -6.16 0.33
N VAL A 52 -7.65 -6.00 0.20
CA VAL A 52 -8.32 -4.71 0.03
C VAL A 52 -9.41 -4.65 1.08
N ASN A 53 -9.49 -3.51 1.76
CA ASN A 53 -10.60 -3.18 2.62
C ASN A 53 -11.18 -1.87 2.09
N GLU A 54 -12.49 -1.89 1.80
CA GLU A 54 -13.27 -0.74 1.33
C GLU A 54 -12.51 0.13 0.31
#